data_AF-A0A9D4TEC9-F1
#
_entry.id   AF-A0A9D4TEC9-F1
#
_cell.length_a   1.000
_cell.length_b   1.000
_cell.length_c   1.000
_cell.angle_alpha   90.00
_cell.angle_beta   90.00
_cell.angle_gamma   90.00
#
_symmetry.space_group_name_H-M   'P 1'
#
loop_
_entity.id
_entity.type
_entity.pdbx_description
1 polymer ?
#
loop_
_entity_poly.entity_id
_entity_poly.type
_entity_poly.pdbx_seq_one_letter_code
_entity_poly.pdbx_strand_id
1 'polypeptide(L)'
;ASADAASALLAALDAIQPLALPNPPCDPDLASAVVLELSQDRDEELIREFGHVAAAALQLPPQDRTHGVQSLLLEHLRAEALKTNELLRHFWACMPLLSAIRAEKAANLARHLQEQRGLLASHMRHHPGSSQQVHVTMMLRPLAHAIDAALARYEAEAEERQRQQQKL
;
A
#
# COMPACT_ATOMS: atom_id res chain seq x y z
N ALA A 1 48.49 0.05 -8.99
CA ALA A 1 47.09 0.39 -9.26
C ALA A 1 46.18 0.23 -8.03
N SER A 2 46.34 -0.81 -7.19
CA SER A 2 45.49 -1.02 -6.00
C SER A 2 45.85 -0.15 -4.78
N ALA A 3 47.12 0.20 -4.60
CA ALA A 3 47.58 1.02 -3.47
C ALA A 3 47.06 2.47 -3.53
N ASP A 4 46.97 3.04 -4.72
CA ASP A 4 46.46 4.40 -4.93
C ASP A 4 44.95 4.50 -4.65
N ALA A 5 44.19 3.46 -5.02
CA ALA A 5 42.75 3.40 -4.73
C ALA A 5 42.47 3.28 -3.22
N ALA A 6 43.29 2.51 -2.49
CA ALA A 6 43.17 2.37 -1.04
C ALA A 6 43.54 3.68 -0.31
N SER A 7 44.59 4.37 -0.75
CA SER A 7 44.98 5.67 -0.21
C SER A 7 43.94 6.75 -0.49
N ALA A 8 43.33 6.75 -1.69
CA ALA A 8 42.27 7.68 -2.06
C ALA A 8 40.99 7.46 -1.24
N LEU A 9 40.65 6.20 -0.94
CA LEU A 9 39.50 5.88 -0.10
C LEU A 9 39.69 6.38 1.34
N LEU A 10 40.86 6.16 1.94
CA LEU A 10 41.16 6.64 3.29
C LEU A 10 41.11 8.17 3.38
N ALA A 11 41.70 8.86 2.41
CA ALA A 11 41.62 10.32 2.34
C ALA A 11 40.18 10.83 2.15
N ALA A 12 39.37 10.13 1.36
CA ALA A 12 37.96 10.48 1.18
C ALA A 12 37.16 10.29 2.48
N LEU A 13 37.40 9.21 3.22
CA LEU A 13 36.75 8.95 4.51
C LEU A 13 37.13 9.99 5.57
N ASP A 14 38.41 10.37 5.66
CA ASP A 14 38.90 11.41 6.58
C ASP A 14 38.34 12.80 6.23
N ALA A 15 37.96 13.03 4.97
CA ALA A 15 37.34 14.27 4.53
C ALA A 15 35.82 14.35 4.82
N ILE A 16 35.18 13.25 5.21
CA ILE A 16 33.76 13.26 5.58
C ILE A 16 33.62 13.98 6.92
N GLN A 17 32.86 15.07 6.93
CA GLN A 17 32.47 15.78 8.15
C GLN A 17 30.98 15.49 8.44
N PRO A 18 30.67 14.54 9.35
CA PRO A 18 29.28 14.12 9.60
C PRO A 18 28.38 15.24 10.12
N LEU A 19 28.98 16.25 10.75
CA LEU A 19 28.29 17.41 11.31
C LEU A 19 28.07 18.55 10.28
N ALA A 20 28.65 18.43 9.08
CA ALA A 20 28.54 19.42 8.01
C ALA A 20 27.56 18.99 6.90
N LEU A 21 26.70 17.99 7.17
CA LEU A 21 25.68 17.57 6.23
C LEU A 21 24.69 18.72 5.99
N PRO A 22 24.23 18.92 4.73
CA PRO A 22 23.16 19.86 4.46
C PRO A 22 21.90 19.47 5.24
N ASN A 23 21.01 20.43 5.48
CA ASN A 23 19.69 20.17 6.05
C ASN A 23 18.62 20.56 5.01
N PRO A 24 17.95 19.60 4.36
CA PRO A 24 18.03 18.14 4.56
C PRO A 24 19.35 17.51 4.04
N PRO A 25 19.74 16.33 4.55
CA PRO A 25 20.99 15.64 4.20
C PRO A 25 20.99 15.02 2.79
N CYS A 26 19.90 15.22 2.04
CA CYS A 26 19.74 14.77 0.67
C CYS A 26 19.20 15.91 -0.19
N ASP A 27 19.55 15.85 -1.48
CA ASP A 27 18.92 16.71 -2.48
C ASP A 27 17.42 16.33 -2.58
N PRO A 28 16.49 17.29 -2.36
CA PRO A 28 15.06 17.03 -2.41
C PRO A 28 14.58 16.59 -3.80
N ASP A 29 15.20 17.08 -4.87
CA ASP A 29 14.82 16.70 -6.24
C ASP A 29 15.24 15.26 -6.54
N LEU A 30 16.43 14.87 -6.09
CA LEU A 30 16.90 13.49 -6.16
C LEU A 30 16.03 12.56 -5.31
N ALA A 31 15.69 12.97 -4.08
CA ALA A 31 14.81 12.19 -3.22
C ALA A 31 13.42 12.00 -3.84
N SER A 32 12.87 13.05 -4.45
CA SER A 32 11.60 13.00 -5.18
C SER A 32 11.67 12.07 -6.39
N ALA A 33 12.75 12.14 -7.17
CA ALA A 33 12.97 11.27 -8.33
C ALA A 33 13.09 9.79 -7.93
N VAL A 34 13.81 9.48 -6.85
CA VAL A 34 13.94 8.11 -6.32
C VAL A 34 12.60 7.60 -5.80
N VAL A 35 11.83 8.43 -5.08
CA VAL A 35 10.47 8.06 -4.63
C VAL A 35 9.56 7.82 -5.83
N LEU A 36 9.67 8.63 -6.89
CA LEU A 36 8.92 8.44 -8.13
C LEU A 36 9.30 7.11 -8.81
N GLU A 37 10.58 6.80 -8.91
CA GLU A 37 11.07 5.53 -9.47
C GLU A 37 10.56 4.33 -8.67
N LEU A 38 10.62 4.40 -7.34
CA LEU A 38 10.11 3.35 -6.45
C LEU A 38 8.59 3.21 -6.47
N SER A 39 7.86 4.28 -6.81
CA SER A 39 6.39 4.29 -6.89
C SER A 39 5.85 3.97 -8.29
N GLN A 40 6.73 3.78 -9.28
CA GLN A 40 6.37 3.16 -10.55
C GLN A 40 6.14 1.66 -10.34
N ASP A 41 5.04 1.33 -9.66
CA ASP A 41 4.54 -0.02 -9.54
C ASP A 41 4.37 -0.62 -10.94
N ARG A 42 5.16 -1.66 -11.22
CA ARG A 42 4.87 -2.59 -12.31
C ARG A 42 3.81 -3.56 -11.79
N ASP A 43 2.56 -3.12 -11.75
CA ASP A 43 1.45 -4.03 -11.48
C ASP A 43 1.25 -4.94 -12.71
N GLU A 44 2.12 -5.96 -12.81
CA GLU A 44 2.11 -6.95 -13.88
C GLU A 44 0.78 -7.69 -13.94
N GLU A 45 0.09 -7.83 -12.80
CA GLU A 45 -1.23 -8.43 -12.75
C GLU A 45 -2.30 -7.53 -13.38
N LEU A 46 -2.24 -6.21 -13.16
CA LEU A 46 -3.10 -5.24 -13.84
C LEU A 46 -2.85 -5.25 -15.36
N ILE A 47 -1.59 -5.33 -15.77
CA ILE A 47 -1.23 -5.41 -17.20
C ILE A 47 -1.72 -6.72 -17.81
N ARG A 48 -1.61 -7.84 -17.09
CA ARG A 48 -2.15 -9.14 -17.54
C ARG A 48 -3.67 -9.10 -17.69
N GLU A 49 -4.37 -8.43 -16.79
CA GLU A 49 -5.84 -8.35 -16.79
C GLU A 49 -6.39 -7.37 -17.85
N PHE A 50 -5.77 -6.20 -18.01
CA PHE A 50 -6.31 -5.11 -18.85
C PHE A 50 -5.42 -4.74 -20.05
N GLY A 51 -4.32 -5.45 -20.25
CA GLY A 51 -3.43 -5.31 -21.40
C GLY A 51 -2.82 -3.92 -21.55
N HIS A 52 -2.86 -3.42 -22.78
CA HIS A 52 -2.22 -2.15 -23.17
C HIS A 52 -2.79 -0.93 -22.44
N VAL A 53 -4.06 -0.96 -22.01
CA VAL A 53 -4.70 0.17 -21.32
C VAL A 53 -4.09 0.35 -19.93
N ALA A 54 -3.87 -0.75 -19.19
CA ALA A 54 -3.15 -0.72 -17.92
C ALA A 54 -1.67 -0.35 -18.10
N ALA A 55 -1.02 -0.90 -19.12
CA ALA A 55 0.38 -0.56 -19.41
C ALA A 55 0.56 0.94 -19.68
N ALA A 56 -0.35 1.57 -20.44
CA ALA A 56 -0.32 3.00 -20.69
C ALA A 56 -0.63 3.82 -19.43
N ALA A 57 -1.60 3.40 -18.62
CA ALA A 57 -1.95 4.09 -17.38
C ALA A 57 -0.81 4.06 -16.35
N LEU A 58 -0.07 2.95 -16.25
CA LEU A 58 1.04 2.79 -15.31
C LEU A 58 2.31 3.58 -15.69
N GLN A 59 2.46 3.97 -16.96
CA GLN A 59 3.55 4.85 -17.41
C GLN A 59 3.44 6.27 -16.85
N LEU A 60 2.24 6.70 -16.45
CA LEU A 60 2.04 8.01 -15.86
C LEU A 60 2.54 8.02 -14.39
N PRO A 61 3.12 9.14 -13.92
CA PRO A 61 3.39 9.36 -12.51
C PRO A 61 2.14 9.14 -11.65
N PRO A 62 2.24 8.60 -10.43
CA PRO A 62 1.07 8.30 -9.58
C PRO A 62 0.09 9.46 -9.42
N GLN A 63 0.59 10.69 -9.29
CA GLN A 63 -0.23 11.90 -9.18
C GLN A 63 -1.07 12.17 -10.44
N ASP A 64 -0.59 11.75 -11.61
CA ASP A 64 -1.22 12.02 -12.90
C ASP A 64 -2.11 10.86 -13.37
N ARG A 65 -2.02 9.68 -12.72
CA ARG A 65 -2.79 8.47 -13.09
C ARG A 65 -4.30 8.61 -12.99
N THR A 66 -4.78 9.69 -12.37
CA THR A 66 -6.22 10.01 -12.24
C THR A 66 -6.69 11.04 -13.26
N HIS A 67 -5.80 11.55 -14.13
CA HIS A 67 -6.18 12.45 -15.23
C HIS A 67 -7.22 11.76 -16.12
N GLY A 68 -8.38 12.40 -16.28
CA GLY A 68 -9.49 11.90 -17.10
C GLY A 68 -10.53 11.05 -16.34
N VAL A 69 -10.32 10.76 -15.06
CA VAL A 69 -11.37 10.21 -14.19
C VAL A 69 -12.36 11.33 -13.84
N GLN A 70 -13.66 11.04 -13.91
CA GLN A 70 -14.69 12.02 -13.53
C GLN A 70 -14.51 12.45 -12.07
N SER A 71 -14.55 13.75 -11.79
CA SER A 71 -14.28 14.29 -10.45
C SER A 71 -15.16 13.68 -9.35
N LEU A 72 -16.44 13.49 -9.63
CA LEU A 72 -17.38 12.88 -8.67
C LEU A 72 -17.01 11.42 -8.37
N LEU A 73 -16.60 10.66 -9.39
CA LEU A 73 -16.11 9.29 -9.19
C LEU A 73 -14.82 9.29 -8.37
N LEU A 74 -13.91 10.24 -8.64
CA LEU A 74 -12.66 10.36 -7.90
C LEU A 74 -12.90 10.69 -6.41
N GLU A 75 -13.83 11.59 -6.12
CA GLU A 75 -14.25 11.90 -4.75
C GLU A 75 -14.85 10.68 -4.04
N HIS A 76 -15.72 9.93 -4.73
CA HIS A 76 -16.28 8.68 -4.22
C HIS A 76 -15.18 7.67 -3.88
N LEU A 77 -14.23 7.44 -4.78
CA LEU A 77 -13.13 6.50 -4.57
C LEU A 77 -12.20 6.94 -3.43
N ARG A 78 -11.95 8.24 -3.28
CA ARG A 78 -11.20 8.80 -2.13
C ARG A 78 -11.93 8.58 -0.81
N ALA A 79 -13.26 8.73 -0.79
CA ALA A 79 -14.06 8.46 0.39
C ALA A 79 -14.00 6.97 0.78
N GLU A 80 -14.10 6.07 -0.20
CA GLU A 80 -13.93 4.62 0.03
C GLU A 80 -12.53 4.27 0.54
N ALA A 81 -11.49 4.92 0.01
CA ALA A 81 -10.12 4.76 0.47
C ALA A 81 -9.94 5.22 1.92
N LEU A 82 -10.45 6.40 2.27
CA LEU A 82 -10.37 6.95 3.63
C LEU A 82 -11.09 6.04 4.62
N LYS A 83 -12.31 5.62 4.29
CA LYS A 83 -13.11 4.68 5.11
C LYS A 83 -12.38 3.36 5.31
N THR A 84 -11.81 2.79 4.24
CA THR A 84 -11.08 1.52 4.31
C THR A 84 -9.84 1.64 5.18
N ASN A 85 -9.05 2.70 5.00
CA ASN A 85 -7.87 2.95 5.82
C ASN A 85 -8.20 3.13 7.29
N GLU A 86 -9.32 3.80 7.61
CA GLU A 86 -9.75 3.99 8.99
C GLU A 86 -10.22 2.69 9.65
N LEU A 87 -10.96 1.84 8.89
CA LEU A 87 -11.31 0.49 9.35
C LEU A 87 -10.06 -0.35 9.62
N LEU A 88 -9.09 -0.34 8.70
CA LEU A 88 -7.82 -1.05 8.86
C LEU A 88 -7.04 -0.54 10.07
N ARG A 89 -6.95 0.77 10.26
CA ARG A 89 -6.28 1.38 11.42
C ARG A 89 -6.88 0.90 12.74
N HIS A 90 -8.21 0.90 12.85
CA HIS A 90 -8.89 0.40 14.03
C HIS A 90 -8.74 -1.10 14.22
N PHE A 91 -8.74 -1.86 13.14
CA PHE A 91 -8.52 -3.30 13.16
C PHE A 91 -7.12 -3.63 13.70
N TRP A 92 -6.08 -3.01 13.14
CA TRP A 92 -4.70 -3.21 13.58
C TRP A 92 -4.45 -2.78 15.01
N ALA A 93 -5.15 -1.76 15.51
CA ALA A 93 -5.11 -1.36 16.92
C ALA A 93 -5.67 -2.44 17.88
N CYS A 94 -6.46 -3.39 17.38
CA CYS A 94 -6.99 -4.51 18.17
C CYS A 94 -6.04 -5.72 18.18
N MET A 95 -5.00 -5.73 17.34
CA MET A 95 -4.04 -6.83 17.23
C MET A 95 -2.81 -6.60 18.14
N PRO A 96 -2.21 -7.65 18.71
CA PRO A 96 -2.68 -9.04 18.76
C PRO A 96 -3.90 -9.23 19.70
N LEU A 97 -4.59 -10.36 19.59
CA LEU A 97 -5.87 -10.63 20.27
C LEU A 97 -5.71 -11.00 21.76
N LEU A 98 -5.07 -10.13 22.54
CA LEU A 98 -4.63 -10.41 23.91
C LEU A 98 -5.75 -10.44 24.96
N SER A 99 -6.92 -9.85 24.67
CA SER A 99 -8.04 -9.79 25.62
C SER A 99 -9.36 -10.16 24.95
N ALA A 100 -10.38 -10.50 25.73
CA ALA A 100 -11.72 -10.77 25.20
C ALA A 100 -12.32 -9.54 24.51
N ILE A 101 -12.17 -8.35 25.12
CA ILE A 101 -12.66 -7.07 24.56
C ILE A 101 -12.01 -6.77 23.21
N ARG A 102 -10.70 -6.97 23.08
CA ARG A 102 -10.00 -6.78 21.79
C ARG A 102 -10.45 -7.80 20.76
N ALA A 103 -10.65 -9.06 21.15
CA ALA A 103 -11.13 -10.11 20.27
C ALA A 103 -12.54 -9.82 19.73
N GLU A 104 -13.47 -9.41 20.58
CA GLU A 104 -14.82 -9.03 20.18
C GLU A 104 -14.80 -7.83 19.22
N LYS A 105 -14.02 -6.79 19.54
CA LYS A 105 -13.88 -5.62 18.68
C LYS A 105 -13.25 -5.98 17.34
N ALA A 106 -12.19 -6.80 17.33
CA ALA A 106 -11.54 -7.28 16.12
C ALA A 106 -12.50 -8.11 15.25
N ALA A 107 -13.32 -8.98 15.84
CA ALA A 107 -14.33 -9.75 15.11
C ALA A 107 -15.37 -8.85 14.43
N ASN A 108 -15.85 -7.81 15.13
CA ASN A 108 -16.77 -6.84 14.54
C ASN A 108 -16.12 -6.03 13.41
N LEU A 109 -14.86 -5.60 13.58
CA LEU A 109 -14.10 -4.91 12.55
C LEU A 109 -13.79 -5.81 11.35
N ALA A 110 -13.49 -7.09 11.56
CA ALA A 110 -13.28 -8.06 10.48
C ALA A 110 -14.54 -8.23 9.62
N ARG A 111 -15.74 -8.29 10.23
CA ARG A 111 -17.00 -8.28 9.49
C ARG A 111 -17.16 -7.03 8.63
N HIS A 112 -16.92 -5.85 9.18
CA HIS A 112 -17.00 -4.60 8.40
C HIS A 112 -15.94 -4.53 7.29
N LEU A 113 -14.74 -5.05 7.52
CA LEU A 113 -13.71 -5.16 6.48
C LEU A 113 -14.18 -6.09 5.36
N GLN A 114 -14.84 -7.20 5.66
CA GLN A 114 -15.37 -8.13 4.66
C GLN A 114 -16.51 -7.51 3.84
N GLU A 115 -17.42 -6.76 4.48
CA GLU A 115 -18.45 -5.97 3.79
C GLU A 115 -17.81 -4.93 2.87
N GLN A 116 -16.81 -4.20 3.37
CA GLN A 116 -16.05 -3.22 2.60
C GLN A 116 -15.33 -3.88 1.41
N ARG A 117 -14.73 -5.06 1.61
CA ARG A 117 -14.09 -5.83 0.54
C ARG A 117 -15.06 -6.16 -0.60
N GLY A 118 -16.29 -6.53 -0.25
CA GLY A 118 -17.37 -6.77 -1.21
C GLY A 118 -17.76 -5.51 -1.98
N LEU A 119 -17.85 -4.36 -1.30
CA LEU A 119 -18.14 -3.06 -1.93
C LEU A 119 -17.03 -2.65 -2.91
N LEU A 120 -15.76 -2.71 -2.51
CA LEU A 120 -14.62 -2.42 -3.39
C LEU A 120 -14.62 -3.32 -4.63
N ALA A 121 -14.88 -4.62 -4.44
CA ALA A 121 -14.99 -5.57 -5.55
C ALA A 121 -16.18 -5.28 -6.49
N SER A 122 -17.26 -4.67 -5.98
CA SER A 122 -18.38 -4.23 -6.82
C SER A 122 -17.99 -3.03 -7.68
N HIS A 123 -17.28 -2.04 -7.11
CA HIS A 123 -16.79 -0.87 -7.82
C HIS A 123 -15.81 -1.24 -8.95
N MET A 124 -14.86 -2.15 -8.68
CA MET A 124 -13.91 -2.63 -9.69
C MET A 124 -14.58 -3.40 -10.85
N ARG A 125 -15.81 -3.91 -10.67
CA ARG A 125 -16.56 -4.64 -11.71
C ARG A 125 -17.62 -3.78 -12.42
N HIS A 126 -17.86 -2.56 -11.97
CA HIS A 126 -18.99 -1.74 -12.43
C HIS A 126 -18.84 -1.19 -13.86
N HIS A 127 -17.62 -1.18 -14.40
CA HIS A 127 -17.32 -0.59 -15.71
C HIS A 127 -16.61 -1.56 -16.68
N PRO A 128 -17.16 -2.77 -16.93
CA PRO A 128 -16.44 -3.84 -17.62
C PRO A 128 -15.88 -3.41 -18.99
N GLY A 129 -14.58 -3.63 -19.19
CA GLY A 129 -13.89 -3.39 -20.46
C GLY A 129 -13.58 -1.92 -20.77
N SER A 130 -13.79 -1.01 -19.82
CA SER A 130 -13.51 0.43 -20.01
C SER A 130 -12.15 0.84 -19.43
N SER A 131 -11.59 1.95 -19.94
CA SER A 131 -10.42 2.59 -19.31
C SER A 131 -10.70 3.02 -17.88
N GLN A 132 -11.95 3.42 -17.57
CA GLN A 132 -12.38 3.76 -16.21
C GLN A 132 -12.21 2.58 -15.25
N GLN A 133 -12.51 1.35 -15.68
CA GLN A 133 -12.29 0.17 -14.85
C GLN A 133 -10.84 -0.02 -14.48
N VAL A 134 -9.91 0.25 -15.41
CA VAL A 134 -8.47 0.18 -15.12
C VAL A 134 -8.10 1.18 -14.04
N HIS A 135 -8.54 2.43 -14.14
CA HIS A 135 -8.26 3.46 -13.13
C HIS A 135 -8.89 3.15 -11.78
N VAL A 136 -10.15 2.70 -11.75
CA VAL A 136 -10.83 2.28 -10.52
C VAL A 136 -10.10 1.12 -9.87
N THR A 137 -9.72 0.10 -10.65
CA THR A 137 -9.02 -1.09 -10.16
C THR A 137 -7.64 -0.74 -9.63
N MET A 138 -6.89 0.09 -10.34
CA MET A 138 -5.58 0.58 -9.90
C MET A 138 -5.66 1.32 -8.56
N MET A 139 -6.74 2.06 -8.28
CA MET A 139 -6.93 2.75 -7.01
C MET A 139 -7.43 1.85 -5.87
N LEU A 140 -8.35 0.92 -6.16
CA LEU A 140 -9.03 0.14 -5.12
C LEU A 140 -8.38 -1.21 -4.83
N ARG A 141 -7.65 -1.82 -5.78
CA ARG A 141 -7.01 -3.13 -5.59
C ARG A 141 -6.01 -3.14 -4.42
N PRO A 142 -5.15 -2.12 -4.22
CA PRO A 142 -4.26 -2.11 -3.06
C PRO A 142 -5.02 -2.17 -1.73
N LEU A 143 -6.17 -1.48 -1.64
CA LEU A 143 -7.03 -1.49 -0.45
C LEU A 143 -7.67 -2.87 -0.25
N ALA A 144 -8.11 -3.51 -1.32
CA ALA A 144 -8.63 -4.86 -1.30
C ALA A 144 -7.57 -5.86 -0.78
N HIS A 145 -6.33 -5.77 -1.25
CA HIS A 145 -5.23 -6.60 -0.77
C HIS A 145 -4.89 -6.32 0.70
N ALA A 146 -4.94 -5.06 1.14
CA ALA A 146 -4.74 -4.71 2.55
C ALA A 146 -5.83 -5.31 3.46
N ILE A 147 -7.08 -5.33 3.00
CA ILE A 147 -8.17 -6.03 3.70
C ILE A 147 -7.91 -7.54 3.74
N ASP A 148 -7.55 -8.16 2.61
CA ASP A 148 -7.31 -9.59 2.53
C ASP A 148 -6.18 -10.02 3.51
N ALA A 149 -5.10 -9.22 3.59
CA ALA A 149 -4.02 -9.43 4.54
C ALA A 149 -4.47 -9.27 6.01
N ALA A 150 -5.32 -8.28 6.30
CA ALA A 150 -5.88 -8.08 7.63
C ALA A 150 -6.76 -9.26 8.06
N LEU A 151 -7.64 -9.74 7.17
CA LEU A 151 -8.52 -10.89 7.43
C LEU A 151 -7.71 -12.19 7.62
N ALA A 152 -6.72 -12.44 6.76
CA ALA A 152 -5.83 -13.60 6.93
C ALA A 152 -5.09 -13.56 8.27
N ARG A 153 -4.64 -12.37 8.72
CA ARG A 153 -3.99 -12.22 10.02
C ARG A 153 -4.97 -12.43 11.18
N TYR A 154 -6.21 -12.00 11.05
CA TYR A 154 -7.26 -12.26 12.04
C TYR A 154 -7.51 -13.76 12.21
N GLU A 155 -7.67 -14.48 11.10
CA GLU A 155 -7.91 -15.93 11.11
C GLU A 155 -6.76 -16.68 11.79
N ALA A 156 -5.52 -16.36 11.44
CA ALA A 156 -4.33 -16.96 12.04
C ALA A 156 -4.27 -16.76 13.57
N GLU A 157 -4.57 -15.55 14.05
CA GLU A 157 -4.59 -15.23 15.49
C GLU A 157 -5.77 -15.89 16.22
N ALA A 158 -6.93 -15.97 15.58
CA ALA A 158 -8.10 -16.63 16.14
C ALA A 158 -7.83 -18.14 16.33
N GLU A 159 -7.23 -18.79 15.33
CA GLU A 159 -6.79 -20.18 15.42
C GLU A 159 -5.75 -20.41 16.52
N GLU A 160 -4.73 -19.55 16.59
CA GLU A 160 -3.67 -19.67 17.60
C GLU A 160 -4.27 -19.56 19.02
N ARG A 161 -5.18 -18.62 19.23
CA ARG A 161 -5.87 -18.45 20.50
C ARG A 161 -6.75 -19.66 20.85
N GLN A 162 -7.49 -20.22 19.89
CA GLN A 162 -8.27 -21.45 20.12
C GLN A 162 -7.36 -22.62 20.53
N ARG A 163 -6.20 -22.78 19.87
CA ARG A 163 -5.21 -23.81 20.23
C ARG A 163 -4.65 -23.60 21.63
N GLN A 164 -4.41 -22.35 22.05
CA GLN A 164 -3.96 -22.04 23.41
C GLN A 164 -5.03 -22.34 24.45
N GLN A 165 -6.30 -22.04 24.17
CA GLN A 165 -7.42 -22.33 25.06
C GLN A 165 -7.71 -23.83 25.22
N GLN A 166 -7.45 -24.65 24.19
CA GLN A 166 -7.62 -26.11 24.26
C GLN A 166 -6.48 -26.84 25.01
N LYS A 167 -5.33 -26.19 25.18
CA LYS A 167 -4.17 -26.74 25.91
C LYS A 167 -4.21 -26.43 27.41
N LEU A 168 -5.09 -25.55 27.84
CA LEU A 168 -5.36 -25.19 29.23
C LEU A 168 -6.54 -26.01 29.77
#